data_AF-A0A978UJT4-F1
#
_entry.id   AF-A0A978UJT4-F1
#
_cell.length_a   1.000
_cell.length_b   1.000
_cell.length_c   1.000
_cell.angle_alpha   90.00
_cell.angle_beta   90.00
_cell.angle_gamma   90.00
#
_symmetry.space_group_name_H-M   'P 1'
#
loop_
_entity.id
_entity.type
_entity.pdbx_description
1 polymer ?
#
loop_
_entity_poly.entity_id
_entity_poly.type
_entity_poly.pdbx_seq_one_letter_code
_entity_poly.pdbx_strand_id
1 'polypeptide(L)'
;MRLHPPVPLLAPRESMDKCILDGYEIPAKTRVVINAFAIGRDPKSWEDPLVYNPERFTDDQDSKNATIEIALARLLYHFDWELPPKLLGPHDVDLDEIFGPASRKKSTLVLVPKTNKDFPVIHI
;
A
#
# COMPACT_ATOMS: atom_id res chain seq x y z
N MET A 1 -1.18 -0.51 -4.76
CA MET A 1 -0.56 0.04 -3.52
C MET A 1 -0.27 1.55 -3.63
N ARG A 2 -1.31 2.37 -3.81
CA ARG A 2 -1.17 3.82 -4.05
C ARG A 2 -1.06 4.65 -2.76
N LEU A 3 -1.95 4.39 -1.81
CA LEU A 3 -1.99 5.11 -0.52
C LEU A 3 -0.82 4.72 0.37
N HIS A 4 -0.48 3.43 0.43
CA HIS A 4 0.56 2.92 1.33
C HIS A 4 1.66 2.22 0.52
N PRO A 5 2.45 2.96 -0.28
CA PRO A 5 3.50 2.37 -1.09
C PRO A 5 4.62 1.85 -0.17
N PRO A 6 5.10 0.60 -0.35
CA PRO A 6 6.23 0.08 0.42
C PRO A 6 7.52 0.88 0.22
N VAL A 7 7.66 1.58 -0.92
CA VAL A 7 8.80 2.44 -1.22
C VAL A 7 8.26 3.84 -1.58
N PRO A 8 8.12 4.75 -0.60
CA PRO A 8 7.48 6.06 -0.82
C PRO A 8 8.37 7.02 -1.62
N LEU A 9 9.69 6.87 -1.50
CA LEU A 9 10.71 7.58 -2.28
C LEU A 9 11.50 6.55 -3.09
N LEU A 10 11.36 6.57 -4.42
CA LEU A 10 12.04 5.59 -5.28
C LEU A 10 13.56 5.81 -5.30
N ALA A 11 14.29 4.78 -5.71
CA ALA A 11 15.74 4.83 -5.83
C ALA A 11 16.18 6.08 -6.64
N PRO A 12 17.18 6.85 -6.15
CA PRO A 12 17.65 8.03 -6.85
C PRO A 12 18.09 7.69 -8.27
N ARG A 13 17.63 8.50 -9.22
CA ARG A 13 18.11 8.52 -10.60
C ARG A 13 19.03 9.72 -10.78
N GLU A 14 19.90 9.67 -11.78
CA GLU A 14 20.77 10.79 -12.13
C GLU A 14 20.49 11.22 -13.57
N SER A 15 20.37 12.52 -13.82
CA SER A 15 20.27 13.04 -15.18
C SER A 15 21.58 12.79 -15.94
N MET A 16 21.46 12.24 -17.15
CA MET A 16 22.64 12.03 -18.01
C MET A 16 23.11 13.34 -18.64
N ASP A 17 22.16 14.19 -19.04
CA ASP A 17 22.38 15.48 -19.68
C ASP A 17 21.42 16.54 -19.12
N LYS A 18 21.64 17.80 -19.52
CA LYS A 18 20.71 18.90 -19.25
C LYS A 18 19.36 18.63 -19.93
N CYS A 19 18.26 18.81 -19.19
CA CYS A 19 16.90 18.74 -19.75
C CYS A 19 15.97 19.80 -19.15
N ILE A 20 14.79 19.96 -19.73
CA ILE A 20 13.72 20.83 -19.22
C ILE A 20 12.55 19.93 -18.81
N LEU A 21 12.07 20.08 -17.58
CA LEU A 21 10.90 19.39 -17.04
C LEU A 21 9.93 20.42 -16.47
N ASP A 22 8.70 20.46 -16.98
CA ASP A 22 7.66 21.43 -16.59
C ASP A 22 8.14 22.90 -16.58
N GLY A 23 9.00 23.25 -17.55
CA GLY A 23 9.58 24.59 -17.67
C GLY A 23 10.79 24.85 -16.77
N TYR A 24 11.17 23.90 -15.91
CA TYR A 24 12.38 23.97 -15.09
C TYR A 24 13.56 23.32 -15.79
N GLU A 25 14.71 24.01 -15.80
CA GLU A 25 15.96 23.44 -16.28
C GLU A 25 16.60 22.54 -15.21
N ILE A 26 16.88 21.29 -15.57
CA ILE A 26 17.58 20.30 -14.76
C ILE A 26 18.96 20.08 -15.39
N PRO A 27 20.07 20.47 -14.72
CA PRO A 27 21.42 20.21 -15.21
C PRO A 27 21.75 18.72 -15.31
N ALA A 28 22.75 18.36 -16.11
CA ALA A 28 23.36 17.03 -16.08
C ALA A 28 23.90 16.70 -14.67
N LYS A 29 23.97 15.42 -14.32
CA LYS A 29 24.47 14.93 -13.02
C LYS A 29 23.60 15.33 -11.81
N THR A 30 22.36 15.73 -12.04
CA THR A 30 21.39 16.03 -10.99
C THR A 30 20.77 14.74 -10.46
N ARG A 31 20.82 14.51 -9.15
CA ARG A 31 20.10 13.40 -8.51
C ARG A 31 18.63 13.75 -8.36
N VAL A 32 17.77 12.91 -8.94
CA VAL A 32 16.31 13.04 -8.92
C VAL A 32 15.73 11.88 -8.11
N VAL A 33 14.88 12.22 -7.14
CA VAL A 33 14.13 11.25 -6.34
C VAL A 33 12.66 11.36 -6.72
N ILE A 34 12.05 10.24 -7.11
CA ILE A 34 10.62 10.21 -7.46
C ILE A 34 9.83 9.94 -6.18
N ASN A 35 8.98 10.90 -5.80
CA ASN A 35 8.12 10.80 -4.63
C ASN A 35 6.80 10.08 -4.98
N ALA A 36 6.85 8.75 -5.00
CA ALA A 36 5.68 7.90 -5.27
C ALA A 36 4.55 8.15 -4.26
N PHE A 37 4.86 8.50 -3.00
CA PHE A 37 3.87 8.84 -1.99
C PHE A 37 3.05 10.08 -2.35
N ALA A 38 3.71 11.14 -2.82
CA ALA A 38 3.06 12.36 -3.27
C ALA A 38 2.26 12.13 -4.56
N ILE A 39 2.85 11.46 -5.56
CA ILE A 39 2.17 11.15 -6.84
C ILE A 39 0.90 10.34 -6.59
N GLY A 40 0.97 9.36 -5.68
CA GLY A 40 -0.19 8.56 -5.31
C GLY A 40 -1.34 9.40 -4.75
N ARG A 41 -1.09 10.57 -4.16
CA ARG A 41 -2.11 11.42 -3.51
C ARG A 41 -2.42 12.71 -4.29
N ASP A 42 -1.87 12.86 -5.49
CA ASP A 42 -2.06 14.07 -6.27
C ASP A 42 -3.49 14.14 -6.85
N PRO A 43 -4.29 15.16 -6.48
CA PRO A 43 -5.64 15.33 -7.02
C PRO A 43 -5.68 15.60 -8.53
N LYS A 44 -4.56 16.02 -9.14
CA LYS A 44 -4.48 16.16 -10.60
C LYS A 44 -4.42 14.81 -11.31
N SER A 45 -3.96 13.77 -10.60
CA SER A 45 -3.79 12.43 -11.15
C SER A 45 -4.90 11.47 -10.71
N TRP A 46 -5.53 11.70 -9.55
CA TRP A 46 -6.51 10.80 -8.96
C TRP A 46 -7.73 11.57 -8.43
N GLU A 47 -8.93 11.16 -8.83
CA GLU A 47 -10.18 11.57 -8.18
C GLU A 47 -10.24 11.00 -6.75
N ASP A 48 -10.69 11.79 -5.78
CA ASP A 48 -10.71 11.43 -4.35
C ASP A 48 -9.40 10.75 -3.88
N PRO A 49 -8.25 11.43 -4.01
CA PRO A 49 -6.93 10.81 -3.90
C PRO A 49 -6.64 10.25 -2.51
N LEU A 50 -7.38 10.63 -1.47
CA LEU A 50 -7.16 10.13 -0.11
C LEU A 50 -8.09 8.95 0.25
N VAL A 51 -9.08 8.66 -0.58
CA VAL A 51 -10.03 7.57 -0.33
C VAL A 51 -9.43 6.23 -0.76
N TYR A 52 -9.52 5.24 0.13
CA TYR A 52 -9.23 3.86 -0.20
C TYR A 52 -10.41 3.29 -1.00
N ASN A 53 -10.20 3.12 -2.30
CA ASN A 53 -11.17 2.51 -3.22
C ASN A 53 -10.47 1.40 -4.03
N PRO A 54 -10.64 0.12 -3.66
CA PRO A 54 -10.02 -1.00 -4.38
C PRO A 54 -10.61 -1.21 -5.77
N GLU A 55 -11.89 -0.89 -5.98
CA GLU A 55 -12.59 -1.02 -7.27
C GLU A 55 -12.00 -0.14 -8.38
N ARG A 56 -11.11 0.79 -8.05
CA ARG A 56 -10.40 1.62 -9.04
C ARG A 56 -9.45 0.80 -9.93
N PHE A 57 -9.14 -0.44 -9.56
CA PHE A 57 -8.13 -1.28 -10.22
C PHE A 57 -8.71 -2.61 -10.70
N THR A 58 -10.02 -2.70 -10.94
CA THR A 58 -10.70 -3.96 -11.27
C THR A 58 -10.81 -4.24 -12.77
N ASP A 59 -10.17 -3.45 -13.62
CA ASP A 59 -10.08 -3.74 -15.05
C ASP A 59 -9.23 -5.00 -15.32
N ASP A 60 -9.67 -5.84 -16.27
CA ASP A 60 -9.19 -7.21 -16.56
C ASP A 60 -7.68 -7.39 -16.83
N GLN A 61 -6.89 -6.31 -16.86
CA GLN A 61 -5.48 -6.32 -17.22
C GLN A 61 -4.50 -6.45 -16.04
N ASP A 62 -5.01 -6.45 -14.80
CA ASP A 62 -4.21 -6.45 -13.55
C ASP A 62 -3.84 -7.85 -13.01
N SER A 63 -3.90 -8.90 -13.84
CA SER A 63 -3.59 -10.32 -13.53
C SER A 63 -2.17 -10.60 -12.97
N LYS A 64 -1.31 -9.59 -12.80
CA LYS A 64 0.07 -9.76 -12.29
C LYS A 64 0.18 -10.03 -10.79
N ASN A 65 -0.92 -9.95 -10.02
CA ASN A 65 -0.92 -10.13 -8.56
C ASN A 65 -1.66 -11.39 -8.06
N ALA A 66 -1.99 -12.33 -8.95
CA ALA A 66 -2.80 -13.51 -8.63
C ALA A 66 -2.34 -14.29 -7.38
N THR A 67 -1.02 -14.41 -7.14
CA THR A 67 -0.51 -15.09 -5.93
C THR A 67 -0.90 -14.37 -4.63
N ILE A 68 -0.81 -13.03 -4.61
CA ILE A 68 -1.16 -12.23 -3.43
C ILE A 68 -2.67 -12.29 -3.24
N GLU A 69 -3.44 -12.15 -4.32
CA GLU A 69 -4.91 -12.24 -4.29
C GLU A 69 -5.39 -13.59 -3.77
N ILE A 70 -4.82 -14.69 -4.25
CA ILE A 70 -5.16 -16.04 -3.78
C ILE A 70 -4.77 -16.23 -2.31
N ALA A 71 -3.60 -15.74 -1.89
CA ALA A 71 -3.18 -15.82 -0.50
C ALA A 71 -4.14 -15.04 0.43
N LEU A 72 -4.51 -13.82 0.05
CA LEU A 72 -5.46 -13.01 0.79
C LEU A 72 -6.86 -13.62 0.80
N ALA A 73 -7.34 -14.10 -0.35
CA ALA A 73 -8.63 -14.77 -0.47
C ALA A 73 -8.70 -16.00 0.44
N ARG A 74 -7.64 -16.83 0.50
CA ARG A 74 -7.57 -17.96 1.43
C ARG A 74 -7.61 -17.52 2.90
N LEU A 75 -6.85 -16.49 3.26
CA LEU A 75 -6.84 -15.97 4.64
C LEU A 75 -8.20 -15.41 5.05
N LEU A 76 -8.87 -14.67 4.18
CA LEU A 76 -10.20 -14.10 4.42
C LEU A 76 -11.31 -15.16 4.39
N TYR A 77 -11.15 -16.21 3.57
CA TYR A 77 -12.09 -17.32 3.51
C TYR A 77 -12.06 -18.17 4.78
N HIS A 78 -10.87 -18.44 5.34
CA HIS A 78 -10.73 -19.34 6.48
C HIS A 78 -10.80 -18.65 7.85
N PHE A 79 -10.51 -17.34 7.92
CA PHE A 79 -10.40 -16.64 9.20
C PHE A 79 -11.18 -15.33 9.23
N ASP A 80 -11.96 -15.18 10.30
CA ASP A 80 -12.41 -13.89 10.79
C ASP A 80 -11.29 -13.27 11.64
N TRP A 81 -10.98 -12.00 11.42
CA TRP A 81 -9.89 -11.31 12.12
C TRP A 81 -10.46 -10.36 13.16
N GLU A 82 -10.02 -10.51 14.42
CA GLU A 82 -10.45 -9.66 15.52
C GLU A 82 -9.28 -8.97 16.22
N LEU A 83 -9.54 -7.81 16.84
CA LEU A 83 -8.57 -7.17 17.73
C LEU A 83 -8.46 -7.96 19.05
N PRO A 84 -7.28 -7.99 19.70
CA PRO A 84 -7.10 -8.63 20.99
C PRO A 84 -8.09 -8.06 22.03
N PRO A 85 -9.00 -8.88 22.58
CA PRO A 85 -10.02 -8.39 23.49
C PRO A 85 -9.39 -7.73 24.71
N LYS A 86 -9.94 -6.59 25.14
CA LYS A 86 -9.51 -5.81 26.33
C LYS A 86 -8.15 -5.11 26.20
N LEU A 87 -7.46 -5.21 25.08
CA LEU A 87 -6.15 -4.56 24.84
C LEU A 87 -6.22 -3.43 23.82
N LEU A 88 -7.06 -3.55 22.79
CA LEU A 88 -7.18 -2.56 21.71
C LEU A 88 -8.64 -2.44 21.24
N GLY A 89 -9.15 -1.22 21.13
CA GLY A 89 -10.37 -0.88 20.41
C GLY A 89 -10.08 -0.43 18.96
N PRO A 90 -11.11 -0.28 18.11
CA PRO A 90 -10.94 0.12 16.70
C PRO A 90 -10.24 1.46 16.51
N HIS A 91 -10.43 2.40 17.45
CA HIS A 91 -9.80 3.72 17.41
C HIS A 91 -8.39 3.75 18.01
N ASP A 92 -7.97 2.67 18.69
CA ASP A 92 -6.63 2.54 19.27
C ASP A 92 -5.63 1.95 18.27
N VAL A 93 -6.09 1.59 17.06
CA VAL A 93 -5.25 1.07 16.00
C VAL A 93 -4.49 2.22 15.35
N ASP A 94 -3.21 2.31 15.67
CA ASP A 94 -2.28 3.23 15.03
C ASP A 94 -1.99 2.77 13.59
N LEU A 95 -2.39 3.60 12.63
CA LEU A 95 -2.15 3.37 11.20
C LEU A 95 -0.97 4.17 10.67
N ASP A 96 -0.29 4.95 11.52
CA ASP A 96 0.87 5.76 11.15
C ASP A 96 1.99 4.91 10.57
N GLU A 97 2.76 5.54 9.69
CA GLU A 97 3.89 4.91 8.99
C GLU A 97 5.19 5.61 9.32
N ILE A 98 6.26 4.82 9.40
CA ILE A 98 7.62 5.33 9.48
C ILE A 98 8.23 5.21 8.09
N PHE A 99 8.68 6.34 7.55
CA PHE A 99 9.39 6.39 6.28
C PHE A 99 10.88 6.14 6.49
N GLY A 100 11.37 5.04 5.91
CA GLY A 100 12.78 4.70 5.78
C GLY A 100 13.07 4.19 4.37
N PRO A 101 14.06 3.30 4.17
CA PRO A 101 14.27 2.62 2.89
C PRO A 101 13.02 1.92 2.36
N ALA A 102 12.14 1.49 3.27
CA ALA A 102 10.78 1.08 2.99
C ALA A 102 9.82 1.69 4.03
N SER A 103 8.58 1.94 3.61
CA SER A 103 7.46 2.23 4.51
C SER A 103 7.15 1.00 5.35
N ARG A 104 6.99 1.22 6.66
CA ARG A 104 6.50 0.21 7.59
C ARG A 104 5.55 0.86 8.58
N LYS A 105 4.64 0.06 9.15
CA LYS A 105 3.80 0.53 10.26
C LYS A 105 4.66 0.94 11.45
N LYS A 106 4.25 2.02 12.11
CA LYS A 106 4.93 2.56 13.29
C LYS A 106 4.86 1.59 14.47
N SER A 107 3.71 0.96 14.63
CA SER A 107 3.45 -0.11 15.60
C SER A 107 3.00 -1.38 14.87
N THR A 108 3.30 -2.54 15.45
CA THR A 108 2.86 -3.82 14.91
C THR A 108 1.36 -3.97 15.13
N LEU A 109 0.60 -4.14 14.04
CA LEU A 109 -0.80 -4.53 14.14
C LEU A 109 -0.89 -6.00 14.59
N VAL A 110 -1.49 -6.23 15.75
CA VAL A 110 -1.74 -7.57 16.29
C VAL A 110 -3.21 -7.90 16.11
N LEU A 111 -3.48 -9.06 15.51
CA LEU A 111 -4.84 -9.57 15.29
C LEU A 111 -4.92 -11.02 15.76
N VAL A 112 -6.10 -11.41 16.22
CA VAL A 112 -6.43 -12.78 16.61
C VAL A 112 -7.28 -13.39 15.49
N PRO A 113 -6.79 -14.40 14.75
CA PRO A 113 -7.60 -15.11 13.78
C PRO A 113 -8.56 -16.05 14.50
N LYS A 114 -9.83 -16.03 14.10
CA LYS A 114 -10.86 -17.01 14.48
C LYS A 114 -11.31 -17.76 13.25
N THR A 115 -11.54 -19.06 13.36
CA THR A 115 -12.08 -19.84 12.25
C THR A 115 -13.41 -19.27 11.81
N ASN A 116 -13.54 -19.00 10.52
CA ASN A 116 -14.78 -18.53 9.92
C ASN A 116 -15.87 -19.59 10.13
N LYS A 117 -16.99 -19.18 10.74
CA LYS A 117 -18.10 -20.09 11.10
C LYS A 117 -19.00 -20.44 9.92
N ASP A 118 -19.02 -19.60 8.89
CA ASP A 118 -19.82 -19.80 7.68
C ASP A 118 -19.14 -20.80 6.74
N PHE A 119 -17.84 -21.00 6.88
CA PHE A 119 -17.03 -21.96 6.10
C PHE A 119 -16.15 -22.82 7.02
N PRO A 120 -16.74 -23.71 7.84
CA PRO A 120 -15.97 -24.57 8.72
C PRO A 120 -15.02 -25.44 7.89
N VAL A 121 -13.73 -25.41 8.24
CA VAL A 121 -12.71 -26.25 7.60
C VAL A 121 -13.09 -27.71 7.86
N ILE A 122 -13.56 -28.40 6.82
CA ILE A 122 -13.81 -29.84 6.89
C ILE A 122 -12.44 -30.50 6.99
N HIS A 123 -12.12 -31.03 8.17
CA HIS A 123 -10.99 -31.93 8.32
C HIS A 123 -11.29 -33.19 7.49
N ILE A 124 -10.53 -33.40 6.42
CA ILE A 124 -10.50 -34.65 5.66
C ILE A 124 -9.47 -35.58 6.31
#